data_AF-A0A4D4JXK4-F1
#
_entry.id   AF-A0A4D4JXK4-F1
#
_cell.length_a   1.000
_cell.length_b   1.000
_cell.length_c   1.000
_cell.angle_alpha   90.00
_cell.angle_beta   90.00
_cell.angle_gamma   90.00
#
_symmetry.space_group_name_H-M   'P 1'
#
loop_
_entity.id
_entity.type
_entity.pdbx_description
1 polymer ?
#
loop_
_entity_poly.entity_id
_entity_poly.type
_entity_poly.pdbx_seq_one_letter_code
_entity_poly.pdbx_strand_id
1 'polypeptide(L)'
;MTKDPARQRELQPMALCEPCQGIQRNWRKAPGHAELVQRGNRKEDRDHGPVTFTRYVCDRCGTAWEYENDKTNQQAGWSVVGR
;
A
#
# COMPACT_ATOMS: atom_id res chain seq x y z
N MET A 1 4.63 6.62 32.47
CA MET A 1 3.74 7.28 31.48
C MET A 1 3.60 6.35 30.30
N THR A 2 2.52 5.59 30.25
CA THR A 2 2.23 4.63 29.17
C THR A 2 1.90 5.44 27.92
N LYS A 3 2.80 5.42 26.93
CA LYS A 3 2.53 6.02 25.63
C LYS A 3 1.50 5.14 24.94
N ASP A 4 0.25 5.60 24.91
CA ASP A 4 -0.81 4.94 24.19
C ASP A 4 -0.45 4.92 22.69
N PRO A 5 -0.23 3.75 22.08
CA PRO A 5 0.25 3.64 20.71
C PRO A 5 -0.77 4.18 19.71
N ALA A 6 -2.07 4.21 20.03
CA ALA A 6 -3.09 4.78 19.16
C ALA A 6 -2.94 6.31 19.09
N ARG A 7 -2.73 6.98 20.23
CA ARG A 7 -2.50 8.42 20.27
C ARG A 7 -1.17 8.85 19.61
N GLN A 8 -0.15 7.99 19.66
CA GLN A 8 1.10 8.25 18.94
C GLN A 8 0.94 8.15 17.43
N ARG A 9 0.07 7.27 16.92
CA ARG A 9 -0.23 7.13 15.49
C ARG A 9 -0.95 8.36 14.92
N GLU A 10 -1.83 8.97 15.71
CA GLU A 10 -2.54 10.22 15.36
C GLU A 10 -1.59 11.42 15.25
N LEU A 11 -0.50 11.41 16.01
CA LEU A 11 0.47 12.51 16.11
C LEU A 11 1.70 12.33 15.20
N GLN A 12 1.85 11.20 14.50
CA GLN A 12 2.93 11.06 13.53
C GLN A 12 2.66 12.01 12.34
N PRO A 13 3.65 12.84 11.93
CA PRO A 13 3.53 13.68 10.74
C PRO A 13 3.18 12.83 9.51
N MET A 14 2.81 13.47 8.40
CA MET A 14 2.41 12.87 7.10
C MET A 14 3.44 11.91 6.47
N ALA A 15 4.49 11.53 7.21
CA ALA A 15 5.48 10.56 6.86
C ALA A 15 4.93 9.12 6.93
N LEU A 16 5.40 8.34 5.98
CA LEU A 16 5.31 6.88 6.01
C LEU A 16 6.10 6.34 7.20
N CYS A 17 5.64 5.26 7.83
CA CYS A 17 6.52 4.50 8.73
C CYS A 17 7.73 3.95 7.94
N GLU A 18 8.82 3.65 8.64
CA GLU A 18 10.06 3.15 8.01
C GLU A 18 9.84 1.96 7.05
N PRO A 19 9.01 0.94 7.36
CA PRO A 19 8.69 -0.13 6.41
C PRO A 19 7.92 0.35 5.18
N CYS A 20 6.98 1.30 5.33
CA CYS A 20 6.28 1.91 4.20
C CYS A 20 7.21 2.73 3.31
N GLN A 21 8.25 3.37 3.88
CA GLN A 21 9.27 4.10 3.10
C GLN A 21 10.12 3.14 2.25
N GLY A 22 10.34 1.92 2.73
CA GLY A 22 11.09 0.88 2.01
C GLY A 22 10.31 0.19 0.88
N ILE A 23 9.00 0.44 0.73
CA ILE A 23 8.22 -0.14 -0.37
C ILE A 23 8.68 0.49 -1.70
N GLN A 24 9.19 -0.35 -2.60
CA GLN A 24 9.44 0.07 -3.97
C GLN A 24 8.12 0.26 -4.72
N ARG A 25 7.88 1.51 -5.13
CA ARG A 25 6.69 1.92 -5.90
C ARG A 25 6.84 1.64 -7.38
N ASN A 26 5.71 1.51 -8.07
CA ASN A 26 5.66 1.38 -9.53
C ASN A 26 6.62 0.31 -10.04
N TRP A 27 6.71 -0.80 -9.30
CA TRP A 27 7.49 -1.95 -9.68
C TRP A 27 6.76 -3.24 -9.31
N ARG A 28 6.38 -3.99 -10.33
CA ARG A 28 5.56 -5.17 -10.14
C ARG A 28 6.38 -6.26 -9.46
N LYS A 29 5.73 -7.00 -8.56
CA LYS A 29 6.34 -8.02 -7.67
C LYS A 29 7.26 -7.45 -6.59
N ALA A 30 7.36 -6.13 -6.45
CA ALA A 30 8.02 -5.55 -5.29
C ALA A 30 7.30 -6.00 -4.00
N PRO A 31 8.05 -6.38 -2.95
CA PRO A 31 7.45 -6.79 -1.69
C PRO A 31 6.80 -5.59 -0.99
N GLY A 32 5.66 -5.83 -0.34
CA GLY A 32 5.15 -4.96 0.71
C GLY A 32 5.84 -5.25 2.05
N HIS A 33 5.30 -4.72 3.15
CA HIS A 33 5.73 -5.12 4.49
C HIS A 33 4.59 -5.78 5.27
N ALA A 34 4.92 -6.45 6.37
CA ALA A 34 4.02 -7.32 7.13
C ALA A 34 2.78 -6.62 7.71
N GLU A 35 2.81 -5.30 7.91
CA GLU A 35 1.71 -4.55 8.53
C GLU A 35 0.75 -3.96 7.48
N LEU A 36 0.93 -4.27 6.20
CA LEU A 36 -0.05 -3.96 5.16
C LEU A 36 -1.19 -4.97 5.20
N VAL A 37 -2.36 -4.51 5.64
CA VAL A 37 -3.54 -5.36 5.71
C VAL A 37 -4.42 -5.12 4.51
N GLN A 38 -4.72 -6.19 3.78
CA GLN A 38 -5.60 -6.16 2.62
C GLN A 38 -7.04 -5.80 3.05
N ARG A 39 -7.63 -4.82 2.37
CA ARG A 39 -9.02 -4.37 2.61
C ARG A 39 -9.99 -4.79 1.51
N GLY A 40 -9.49 -5.07 0.31
CA GLY A 40 -10.31 -5.52 -0.82
C GLY A 40 -9.53 -5.59 -2.11
N ASN A 41 -10.16 -6.12 -3.16
CA ASN A 41 -9.62 -6.08 -4.52
C ASN A 41 -10.73 -5.75 -5.52
N ARG A 42 -10.32 -5.16 -6.65
CA ARG A 42 -11.16 -5.00 -7.85
C ARG A 42 -10.39 -5.48 -9.07
N LYS A 43 -11.12 -5.91 -10.09
CA LYS A 43 -10.58 -6.20 -11.41
C LYS A 43 -11.08 -5.14 -12.39
N GLU A 44 -10.21 -4.72 -13.29
CA GLU A 44 -10.53 -3.85 -14.40
C GLU A 44 -10.07 -4.53 -15.69
N ASP A 45 -10.93 -4.61 -16.68
CA ASP A 45 -10.55 -5.06 -18.01
C ASP A 45 -9.87 -3.91 -18.75
N ARG A 46 -8.64 -4.14 -19.21
CA ARG A 46 -7.88 -3.23 -20.08
C ARG A 46 -7.73 -3.87 -21.46
N ASP A 47 -7.36 -3.10 -22.46
CA ASP A 47 -7.16 -3.58 -23.84
C ASP A 47 -6.19 -4.77 -23.95
N HIS A 48 -5.21 -4.84 -23.05
CA HIS A 48 -4.20 -5.89 -22.99
C HIS A 48 -4.51 -7.02 -21.98
N GLY A 49 -5.71 -7.01 -21.39
CA GLY A 49 -6.20 -8.03 -20.48
C GLY A 49 -6.59 -7.51 -19.08
N PRO A 50 -7.06 -8.41 -18.20
CA PRO A 50 -7.56 -8.03 -16.89
C PRO A 50 -6.42 -7.63 -15.94
N VAL A 51 -6.57 -6.47 -15.31
CA VAL A 51 -5.70 -5.93 -14.26
C VAL A 51 -6.40 -6.07 -12.92
N THR A 52 -5.67 -6.47 -11.88
CA THR A 52 -6.22 -6.57 -10.51
C THR A 52 -5.60 -5.50 -9.62
N PHE A 53 -6.43 -4.67 -9.02
CA PHE A 53 -6.04 -3.68 -8.03
C PHE A 53 -6.40 -4.20 -6.65
N THR A 54 -5.42 -4.27 -5.75
CA THR A 54 -5.65 -4.73 -4.37
C THR A 54 -5.35 -3.58 -3.41
N ARG A 55 -6.34 -3.22 -2.59
CA ARG A 55 -6.20 -2.14 -1.61
C ARG A 55 -5.69 -2.69 -0.29
N TYR A 56 -4.71 -2.00 0.27
CA TYR A 56 -4.10 -2.26 1.57
C TYR A 56 -4.16 -1.01 2.43
N VAL A 57 -4.18 -1.21 3.75
CA VAL A 57 -3.98 -0.14 4.73
C VAL A 57 -2.89 -0.60 5.68
N CYS A 58 -1.90 0.27 5.92
CA CYS A 58 -0.86 -0.01 6.89
C CYS A 58 -1.40 0.13 8.31
N ASP A 59 -1.40 -0.94 9.11
CA ASP A 59 -1.87 -0.89 10.50
C ASP A 59 -0.94 -0.08 11.42
N ARG A 60 0.27 0.25 10.97
CA ARG A 60 1.24 1.06 11.73
C ARG A 60 1.07 2.56 11.53
N CYS A 61 1.00 3.02 10.29
CA CYS A 61 0.95 4.46 9.97
C CYS A 61 -0.39 4.90 9.34
N GLY A 62 -1.30 3.97 9.07
CA GLY A 62 -2.61 4.23 8.47
C GLY A 62 -2.58 4.46 6.96
N THR A 63 -1.42 4.59 6.31
CA THR A 63 -1.37 4.90 4.87
C THR A 63 -2.10 3.83 4.04
N ALA A 64 -2.98 4.31 3.16
CA ALA A 64 -3.67 3.48 2.17
C ALA A 64 -2.77 3.29 0.94
N TRP A 65 -2.56 2.03 0.59
CA TRP A 65 -1.79 1.58 -0.55
C TRP A 65 -2.69 0.83 -1.52
N GLU A 66 -2.36 0.91 -2.80
CA GLU A 66 -2.92 0.06 -3.84
C GLU A 66 -1.79 -0.70 -4.51
N TYR A 67 -2.00 -2.00 -4.74
CA TYR A 67 -1.13 -2.83 -5.54
C TYR A 67 -1.82 -3.14 -6.86
N GLU A 68 -1.27 -2.61 -7.94
CA GLU A 68 -1.68 -2.93 -9.31
C GLU A 68 -0.91 -4.17 -9.81
N ASN A 69 -1.66 -5.25 -10.06
CA ASN A 69 -1.13 -6.45 -10.70
C ASN A 69 -1.50 -6.45 -12.18
N ASP A 70 -0.75 -5.69 -12.97
CA ASP A 70 -0.79 -5.75 -14.42
C ASP A 70 0.37 -6.61 -14.95
N LYS A 71 0.05 -7.74 -15.59
CA LYS A 71 1.08 -8.68 -16.07
C LYS A 71 1.92 -8.11 -17.22
N THR A 72 1.42 -7.12 -17.95
CA THR A 72 2.07 -6.55 -19.14
C THR A 72 2.89 -5.31 -18.79
N ASN A 73 2.69 -4.71 -17.62
CA ASN A 73 3.35 -3.49 -17.17
C ASN A 73 4.26 -3.75 -15.96
N GLN A 74 5.58 -3.76 -16.18
CA GLN A 74 6.56 -3.91 -15.09
C GLN A 74 6.59 -2.69 -14.16
N GLN A 75 6.15 -1.52 -14.64
CA GLN A 75 6.05 -0.30 -13.84
C GLN A 75 4.73 -0.20 -13.06
N ALA A 76 3.84 -1.21 -13.16
CA ALA A 76 2.73 -1.37 -12.22
C ALA A 76 3.27 -1.75 -10.82
N GLY A 77 2.41 -1.80 -9.81
CA GLY A 77 2.79 -2.25 -8.46
C GLY A 77 2.24 -1.34 -7.38
N TRP A 78 3.07 -1.00 -6.39
CA TRP A 78 2.63 -0.23 -5.23
C TRP A 78 2.48 1.26 -5.52
N SER A 79 1.35 1.82 -5.11
CA SER A 79 1.09 3.25 -5.13
C SER A 79 0.38 3.70 -3.85
N VAL A 80 0.69 4.91 -3.37
CA VAL A 80 -0.02 5.52 -2.25
C VAL A 80 -1.29 6.16 -2.79
N VAL A 81 -2.44 5.76 -2.24
CA VAL A 81 -3.77 6.22 -2.69
C VAL A 81 -4.51 7.05 -1.65
N GLY A 82 -3.90 7.25 -0.47
CA GLY A 82 -4.46 8.10 0.59
C GLY A 82 -4.06 7.63 1.99
N ARG A 83 -4.88 7.97 2.98
CA ARG A 83 -4.84 7.47 4.35
C ARG A 83 -6.28 7.20 4.78
#